data_AF-K0Z2L7-F1
#
_entry.id   AF-K0Z2L7-F1
#
_cell.length_a   1.000
_cell.length_b   1.000
_cell.length_c   1.000
_cell.angle_alpha   90.00
_cell.angle_beta   90.00
_cell.angle_gamma   90.00
#
_symmetry.space_group_name_H-M   'P 1'
#
loop_
_entity.id
_entity.type
_entity.pdbx_description
1 polymer ?
#
loop_
_entity_poly.entity_id
_entity_poly.type
_entity_poly.pdbx_seq_one_letter_code
_entity_poly.pdbx_strand_id
1 'polypeptide(L)'
;MINLPASLKKAKLAQIDLDDLGRLPIFERLYSFVDLYPSIRKGLYLYGDFGVGKSFMMAALAHDLSEKRGASTTILHYPSFVIDVKNAIGEGSVKTLVDDIKLAEVLVLDDIGAEQSTPWVRDEILQVILQYRMQEDLPTFFTSNFNFQDLE
;
A
#
# COMPACT_ATOMS: atom_id res chain seq x y z
N MET A 1 5.23 9.79 1.53
CA MET A 1 4.14 9.36 2.42
C MET A 1 3.07 10.45 2.40
N ILE A 2 1.87 10.12 1.95
CA ILE A 2 0.74 11.05 1.86
C ILE A 2 -0.22 10.66 3.00
N ASN A 3 -0.60 11.63 3.85
CA ASN A 3 -1.59 11.45 4.94
C ASN A 3 -1.25 10.39 6.01
N LEU A 4 0.03 10.10 6.28
CA LEU A 4 0.47 9.17 7.33
C LEU A 4 1.21 9.88 8.48
N PRO A 5 1.11 9.36 9.73
CA PRO A 5 1.85 9.91 10.86
C PRO A 5 3.38 9.86 10.66
N ALA A 6 4.08 10.92 11.07
CA ALA A 6 5.53 11.02 10.89
C ALA A 6 6.35 9.95 11.65
N SER A 7 5.77 9.32 12.67
CA SER A 7 6.39 8.24 13.46
C SER A 7 6.73 7.00 12.64
N LEU A 8 6.02 6.76 11.53
CA LEU A 8 6.26 5.61 10.65
C LEU A 8 7.53 5.75 9.80
N LYS A 9 8.14 6.95 9.70
CA LYS A 9 9.30 7.21 8.84
C LYS A 9 10.60 6.51 9.25
N LYS A 10 10.69 6.01 10.49
CA LYS A 10 11.90 5.38 11.05
C LYS A 10 11.78 3.87 11.23
N ALA A 11 10.68 3.26 10.79
CA ALA A 11 10.47 1.83 10.91
C ALA A 11 11.53 1.08 10.09
N LYS A 12 12.24 0.12 10.70
CA LYS A 12 13.11 -0.83 9.99
C LYS A 12 12.57 -2.23 10.19
N LEU A 13 12.66 -3.09 9.18
CA LEU A 13 12.21 -4.48 9.30
C LEU A 13 13.00 -5.22 10.41
N ALA A 14 14.27 -4.88 10.58
CA ALA A 14 15.14 -5.45 11.61
C ALA A 14 14.80 -4.99 13.06
N GLN A 15 13.92 -4.01 13.25
CA GLN A 15 13.55 -3.47 14.56
C GLN A 15 12.16 -3.94 15.03
N ILE A 16 11.48 -4.78 14.26
CA ILE A 16 10.16 -5.25 14.64
C ILE A 16 10.32 -6.45 15.58
N ASP A 17 9.69 -6.38 16.76
CA ASP A 17 9.68 -7.47 17.73
C ASP A 17 9.19 -8.77 17.06
N LEU A 18 10.10 -9.73 16.96
CA LEU A 18 9.87 -11.07 16.41
C LEU A 18 9.25 -12.02 17.45
N ASP A 19 8.92 -11.51 18.63
CA ASP A 19 8.35 -12.27 19.75
C ASP A 19 6.98 -12.89 19.41
N ASP A 20 6.31 -12.37 18.37
CA ASP A 20 5.11 -12.95 17.78
C ASP A 20 5.48 -13.86 16.60
N LEU A 21 5.65 -15.16 16.88
CA LEU A 21 5.95 -16.21 15.89
C LEU A 21 5.02 -16.18 14.66
N GLY A 22 3.79 -15.66 14.81
CA GLY A 22 2.84 -15.50 13.71
C GLY A 22 3.28 -14.49 12.64
N ARG A 23 4.20 -13.58 12.96
CA ARG A 23 4.65 -12.52 12.04
C ARG A 23 5.90 -12.89 11.25
N LEU A 24 6.65 -13.91 11.68
CA LEU A 24 7.87 -14.36 11.02
C LEU A 24 7.68 -14.61 9.51
N PRO A 25 6.63 -15.33 9.05
CA PRO A 25 6.44 -15.57 7.61
C PRO A 25 6.18 -14.30 6.81
N ILE A 26 5.60 -13.27 7.44
CA ILE A 26 5.37 -11.97 6.80
C ILE A 26 6.70 -11.22 6.67
N PHE A 27 7.53 -11.22 7.72
CA PHE A 27 8.85 -10.60 7.67
C PHE A 27 9.77 -11.25 6.64
N GLU A 28 9.80 -12.58 6.58
CA GLU A 28 10.58 -13.30 5.58
C GLU A 28 10.17 -12.91 4.16
N ARG A 29 8.87 -12.76 3.90
CA ARG A 29 8.36 -12.32 2.59
C ARG A 29 8.71 -10.88 2.27
N LEU A 30 8.58 -9.96 3.22
CA LEU A 30 8.95 -8.55 3.04
C LEU A 30 10.45 -8.38 2.84
N TYR A 31 11.26 -9.06 3.64
CA TYR A 31 12.71 -9.07 3.51
C TYR A 31 13.14 -9.64 2.15
N SER A 32 12.58 -10.79 1.77
CA SER A 32 12.83 -11.40 0.45
C SER A 32 12.42 -10.48 -0.70
N PHE A 33 11.31 -9.75 -0.55
CA PHE A 33 10.89 -8.77 -1.55
C PHE A 33 11.95 -7.67 -1.73
N VAL A 34 12.42 -7.07 -0.64
CA VAL A 34 13.48 -6.06 -0.69
C VAL A 34 14.75 -6.63 -1.33
N ASP A 35 15.10 -7.87 -1.02
CA ASP A 35 16.35 -8.48 -1.49
C ASP A 35 16.34 -8.82 -2.99
N LEU A 36 15.18 -9.23 -3.49
CA LEU A 36 14.99 -9.63 -4.88
C LEU A 36 14.53 -8.48 -5.78
N TYR A 37 14.22 -7.30 -5.22
CA TYR A 37 13.82 -6.14 -6.01
C TYR A 37 14.97 -5.67 -6.94
N PRO A 38 14.71 -5.36 -8.23
CA PRO A 38 13.41 -5.24 -8.89
C PRO A 38 12.91 -6.50 -9.61
N SER A 39 13.61 -7.63 -9.51
CA SER A 39 13.24 -8.88 -10.22
C SER A 39 11.93 -9.48 -9.70
N ILE A 40 11.60 -9.25 -8.43
CA ILE A 40 10.30 -9.56 -7.85
C ILE A 40 9.34 -8.38 -8.01
N ARG A 41 8.15 -8.65 -8.55
CA ARG A 41 7.12 -7.63 -8.78
C ARG A 41 5.85 -7.81 -7.96
N LYS A 42 5.54 -9.04 -7.54
CA LYS A 42 4.35 -9.32 -6.73
C LYS A 42 4.52 -8.81 -5.31
N GLY A 43 3.67 -7.85 -4.92
CA GLY A 43 3.57 -7.40 -3.53
C GLY A 43 2.73 -8.36 -2.67
N LEU A 44 2.36 -7.88 -1.49
CA LEU A 44 1.59 -8.65 -0.50
C LEU A 44 0.27 -7.94 -0.18
N TYR A 45 -0.77 -8.75 0.05
CA TYR A 45 -1.99 -8.33 0.71
C TYR A 45 -1.93 -8.78 2.17
N LEU A 46 -1.82 -7.81 3.08
CA LEU A 46 -1.69 -8.07 4.50
C LEU A 46 -2.99 -7.70 5.23
N TYR A 47 -3.64 -8.69 5.83
CA TYR A 47 -4.86 -8.46 6.62
C TYR A 47 -4.72 -8.94 8.06
N GLY A 48 -5.60 -8.44 8.92
CA GLY A 48 -5.67 -8.80 10.33
C GLY A 48 -6.32 -7.67 11.14
N ASP A 49 -6.43 -7.84 12.45
CA ASP A 49 -7.14 -6.89 13.31
C ASP A 49 -6.55 -5.47 13.28
N PHE A 50 -7.34 -4.50 13.74
CA PHE A 50 -6.88 -3.13 13.92
C PHE A 50 -5.73 -3.07 14.94
N GLY A 51 -4.72 -2.23 14.67
CA GLY A 51 -3.61 -2.01 15.61
C GLY A 51 -2.52 -3.09 15.65
N VAL A 52 -2.59 -4.16 14.84
CA VAL A 52 -1.58 -5.23 14.83
C VAL A 52 -0.27 -4.89 14.10
N GLY A 53 -0.16 -3.67 13.54
CA GLY A 53 1.08 -3.16 12.95
C GLY A 53 1.22 -3.32 11.43
N LYS A 54 0.13 -3.54 10.69
CA LYS A 54 0.14 -3.69 9.22
C LYS A 54 0.79 -2.49 8.50
N SER A 55 0.33 -1.28 8.76
CA SER A 55 0.89 -0.05 8.18
C SER A 55 2.34 0.19 8.61
N PHE A 56 2.72 -0.24 9.82
CA PHE A 56 4.11 -0.18 10.29
C PHE A 56 5.01 -1.09 9.46
N MET A 57 4.59 -2.32 9.16
CA MET A 57 5.34 -3.23 8.30
C MET A 57 5.51 -2.67 6.88
N MET A 58 4.49 -2.02 6.33
CA MET A 58 4.60 -1.36 5.03
C MET A 58 5.56 -0.15 5.05
N ALA A 59 5.57 0.61 6.15
CA ALA A 59 6.53 1.69 6.32
C ALA A 59 7.97 1.17 6.45
N ALA A 60 8.17 0.05 7.14
CA ALA A 60 9.45 -0.62 7.25
C ALA A 60 9.95 -1.16 5.89
N LEU A 61 9.04 -1.75 5.10
CA LEU A 61 9.32 -2.14 3.71
C LEU A 61 9.77 -0.94 2.87
N ALA A 62 9.02 0.17 2.92
CA ALA A 62 9.34 1.38 2.16
C ALA A 62 10.71 1.97 2.53
N HIS A 63 11.01 1.99 3.84
CA HIS A 63 12.30 2.43 4.33
C HIS A 63 13.44 1.55 3.78
N ASP A 64 13.32 0.23 3.88
CA ASP A 64 14.36 -0.71 3.44
C ASP A 64 14.52 -0.71 1.91
N LEU A 65 13.43 -0.56 1.13
CA LEU A 65 13.49 -0.36 -0.32
C LEU A 65 14.26 0.91 -0.68
N SER A 66 13.98 2.01 0.01
CA SER A 66 14.71 3.26 -0.21
C SER A 66 16.19 3.14 0.19
N GLU A 67 16.49 2.59 1.37
CA GLU A 67 17.86 2.53 1.91
C GLU A 67 18.74 1.55 1.11
N LYS A 68 18.21 0.38 0.75
CA LYS A 68 19.00 -0.71 0.14
C LYS A 68 18.93 -0.77 -1.38
N ARG A 69 17.84 -0.28 -1.97
CA ARG A 69 17.59 -0.39 -3.42
C ARG A 69 17.45 0.97 -4.12
N GLY A 70 17.38 2.07 -3.37
CA GLY A 70 17.15 3.40 -3.92
C GLY A 70 15.75 3.58 -4.53
N ALA A 71 14.82 2.65 -4.24
CA ALA A 71 13.49 2.64 -4.81
C ALA A 71 12.53 3.51 -3.99
N SER A 72 11.72 4.31 -4.69
CA SER A 72 10.70 5.15 -4.09
C SER A 72 9.43 4.35 -3.80
N THR A 73 8.81 4.61 -2.65
CA THR A 73 7.54 3.98 -2.26
C THR A 73 6.51 5.04 -1.89
N THR A 74 5.36 4.97 -2.55
CA THR A 74 4.16 5.76 -2.21
C THR A 74 3.29 4.91 -1.30
N ILE A 75 3.11 5.37 -0.05
CA ILE A 75 2.12 4.82 0.87
C ILE A 75 0.96 5.80 0.96
N LEU A 76 -0.23 5.28 0.67
CA LEU A 76 -1.48 6.01 0.55
C LEU A 76 -2.50 5.42 1.53
N HIS A 77 -3.05 6.23 2.44
CA HIS A 77 -4.24 5.85 3.19
C HIS A 77 -5.47 5.88 2.26
N TYR A 78 -5.95 4.70 1.87
CA TYR A 78 -6.91 4.54 0.79
C TYR A 78 -8.28 5.19 1.07
N PRO A 79 -8.87 5.09 2.29
CA PRO A 79 -10.14 5.75 2.59
C PRO A 79 -10.09 7.29 2.45
N SER A 80 -9.00 7.92 2.92
CA SER A 80 -8.82 9.37 2.75
C SER A 80 -8.66 9.75 1.29
N PHE A 81 -7.87 8.98 0.53
CA PHE A 81 -7.67 9.23 -0.89
C PHE A 81 -8.98 9.21 -1.67
N VAL A 82 -9.86 8.25 -1.40
CA VAL A 82 -11.17 8.17 -2.05
C VAL A 82 -12.02 9.42 -1.76
N ILE A 83 -11.96 9.96 -0.54
CA ILE A 83 -12.65 11.20 -0.18
C ILE A 83 -12.07 12.39 -0.95
N ASP A 84 -10.73 12.50 -1.00
CA ASP A 84 -10.03 13.58 -1.71
C ASP A 84 -10.37 13.56 -3.21
N VAL A 85 -10.38 12.37 -3.82
CA VAL A 85 -10.77 12.20 -5.23
C VAL A 85 -12.23 12.58 -5.46
N LYS A 86 -13.15 12.20 -4.55
CA LYS A 86 -14.57 12.61 -4.66
C LYS A 86 -14.73 14.13 -4.62
N ASN A 87 -13.98 14.80 -3.75
CA ASN A 87 -14.01 16.26 -3.65
C ASN A 87 -13.43 16.93 -4.91
N ALA A 88 -12.38 16.34 -5.49
CA ALA A 88 -11.74 16.82 -6.71
C ALA A 88 -12.62 16.71 -7.98
N ILE A 89 -13.73 15.96 -7.96
CA ILE A 89 -14.64 15.82 -9.12
C ILE A 89 -15.15 17.19 -9.57
N GLY A 90 -15.57 18.04 -8.64
CA GLY A 90 -16.08 19.38 -8.94
C GLY A 90 -15.02 20.35 -9.47
N GLU A 91 -13.74 20.04 -9.24
CA GLU A 91 -12.60 20.88 -9.60
C GLU A 91 -11.91 20.45 -10.91
N GLY A 92 -12.29 19.28 -11.46
CA GLY A 92 -11.70 18.74 -12.69
C GLY A 92 -10.28 18.19 -12.53
N SER A 93 -9.79 17.99 -11.30
CA SER A 93 -8.42 17.56 -10.99
C SER A 93 -8.27 16.07 -10.66
N VAL A 94 -9.38 15.31 -10.63
CA VAL A 94 -9.42 13.85 -10.34
C VAL A 94 -8.39 13.06 -11.12
N LYS A 95 -8.31 13.33 -12.44
CA LYS A 95 -7.42 12.58 -13.33
C LYS A 95 -5.96 12.70 -12.90
N THR A 96 -5.52 13.90 -12.52
CA THR A 96 -4.14 14.16 -12.09
C THR A 96 -3.79 13.37 -10.83
N LEU A 97 -4.70 13.37 -9.83
CA LEU A 97 -4.51 12.61 -8.59
C LEU A 97 -4.37 11.10 -8.83
N VAL A 98 -5.23 10.52 -9.66
CA VAL A 98 -5.19 9.08 -9.97
C VAL A 98 -3.96 8.73 -10.81
N ASP A 99 -3.59 9.59 -11.77
CA ASP A 99 -2.42 9.41 -12.63
C ASP A 99 -1.12 9.44 -11.81
N ASP A 100 -0.99 10.34 -10.83
CA ASP A 100 0.19 10.40 -9.97
C ASP A 100 0.35 9.14 -9.12
N ILE A 101 -0.76 8.58 -8.61
CA ILE A 101 -0.73 7.39 -7.75
C ILE A 101 -0.42 6.12 -8.55
N LYS A 102 -1.03 5.94 -9.73
CA LYS A 102 -0.83 4.71 -10.51
C LYS A 102 0.60 4.57 -11.04
N LEU A 103 1.32 5.69 -11.24
CA LEU A 103 2.70 5.75 -11.72
C LEU A 103 3.76 5.46 -10.63
N ALA A 104 3.38 5.34 -9.36
CA ALA A 104 4.34 5.11 -8.27
C ALA A 104 5.18 3.84 -8.50
N GLU A 105 6.50 3.95 -8.31
CA GLU A 105 7.45 2.83 -8.49
C GLU A 105 7.09 1.63 -7.62
N VAL A 106 6.80 1.86 -6.34
CA VAL A 106 6.14 0.90 -5.43
C VAL A 106 4.97 1.59 -4.77
N LEU A 107 3.80 0.96 -4.77
CA LEU A 107 2.57 1.51 -4.19
C LEU A 107 2.09 0.63 -3.04
N VAL A 108 1.71 1.27 -1.94
CA VAL A 108 0.99 0.66 -0.83
C VAL A 108 -0.37 1.35 -0.70
N LEU A 109 -1.44 0.57 -0.84
CA LEU A 109 -2.81 0.97 -0.56
C LEU A 109 -3.17 0.50 0.86
N ASP A 110 -3.08 1.43 1.81
CA ASP A 110 -3.26 1.16 3.23
C ASP A 110 -4.74 1.25 3.63
N ASP A 111 -5.20 0.32 4.46
CA ASP A 111 -6.56 0.17 4.98
C ASP A 111 -7.66 0.12 3.89
N ILE A 112 -7.43 -0.69 2.85
CA ILE A 112 -8.46 -0.97 1.84
C ILE A 112 -9.65 -1.72 2.47
N GLY A 113 -10.86 -1.37 2.06
CA GLY A 113 -12.13 -1.90 2.59
C GLY A 113 -12.72 -1.08 3.74
N ALA A 114 -12.00 -0.09 4.28
CA ALA A 114 -12.53 0.83 5.29
C ALA A 114 -13.24 2.05 4.68
N GLU A 115 -13.14 2.25 3.36
CA GLU A 115 -13.85 3.28 2.62
C GLU A 115 -15.33 2.96 2.42
N GLN A 116 -16.14 3.99 2.12
CA GLN A 116 -17.45 3.75 1.52
C GLN A 116 -17.28 3.26 0.09
N SER A 117 -17.29 1.94 -0.08
CA SER A 117 -17.26 1.28 -1.37
C SER A 117 -18.52 1.61 -2.16
N THR A 118 -18.34 2.25 -3.31
CA THR A 118 -19.39 2.47 -4.30
C THR A 118 -18.91 1.91 -5.64
N PRO A 119 -19.81 1.51 -6.56
CA PRO A 119 -19.41 1.05 -7.90
C PRO A 119 -18.49 2.05 -8.60
N TRP A 120 -18.75 3.34 -8.43
CA TRP A 120 -17.90 4.40 -8.98
C TRP A 120 -16.49 4.40 -8.38
N VAL A 121 -16.31 4.26 -7.06
CA VAL A 121 -14.97 4.17 -6.44
C VAL A 121 -14.22 2.94 -6.94
N ARG A 122 -14.92 1.80 -7.03
CA ARG A 122 -14.33 0.55 -7.51
C ARG A 122 -13.88 0.66 -8.97
N ASP A 123 -14.77 1.12 -9.85
CA ASP A 123 -14.57 1.07 -11.30
C ASP A 123 -13.71 2.23 -11.82
N GLU A 124 -13.87 3.44 -11.28
CA GLU A 124 -13.21 4.65 -11.80
C GLU A 124 -11.92 5.01 -11.05
N ILE A 125 -11.71 4.48 -9.85
CA ILE A 125 -10.50 4.74 -9.05
C ILE A 125 -9.68 3.46 -8.91
N LEU A 126 -10.18 2.46 -8.19
CA LEU A 126 -9.39 1.28 -7.83
C LEU A 126 -8.99 0.50 -9.08
N GLN A 127 -9.96 0.16 -9.94
CA GLN A 127 -9.72 -0.63 -11.13
C GLN A 127 -8.77 0.09 -12.10
N VAL A 128 -8.91 1.41 -12.26
CA VAL A 128 -8.02 2.21 -13.12
C VAL A 128 -6.56 2.16 -12.62
N ILE A 129 -6.35 2.30 -11.31
CA ILE A 129 -5.01 2.20 -10.70
C ILE A 129 -4.45 0.80 -10.90
N LEU A 130 -5.21 -0.24 -10.53
CA LEU A 130 -4.72 -1.62 -10.57
C LEU A 130 -4.49 -2.13 -11.99
N GLN A 131 -5.33 -1.74 -12.95
CA GLN A 131 -5.17 -2.13 -14.35
C GLN A 131 -3.87 -1.60 -14.94
N TYR A 132 -3.57 -0.31 -14.74
CA TYR A 132 -2.32 0.28 -15.19
C TYR A 132 -1.11 -0.44 -14.58
N ARG A 133 -1.14 -0.66 -13.27
CA ARG A 133 -0.04 -1.28 -12.53
C ARG A 133 0.17 -2.75 -12.93
N MET A 134 -0.89 -3.46 -13.27
CA MET A 134 -0.80 -4.82 -13.82
C MET A 134 -0.15 -4.82 -15.22
N GLN A 135 -0.50 -3.87 -16.08
CA GLN A 135 0.07 -3.76 -17.43
C GLN A 135 1.57 -3.42 -17.39
N GLU A 136 1.97 -2.56 -16.46
CA GLU A 136 3.35 -2.11 -16.29
C GLU A 136 4.16 -2.97 -15.30
N ASP A 137 3.58 -4.06 -14.78
CA ASP A 137 4.18 -4.96 -13.78
C ASP A 137 4.77 -4.23 -12.56
N LEU A 138 4.02 -3.24 -12.03
CA LEU A 138 4.44 -2.38 -10.92
C LEU A 138 4.03 -2.98 -9.57
N PRO A 139 4.97 -3.12 -8.60
CA PRO A 139 4.67 -3.71 -7.31
C PRO A 139 3.61 -2.96 -6.51
N THR A 140 2.60 -3.69 -6.06
CA THR A 140 1.48 -3.14 -5.31
C THR A 140 1.24 -3.95 -4.06
N PHE A 141 1.18 -3.27 -2.91
CA PHE A 141 0.93 -3.82 -1.60
C PHE A 141 -0.39 -3.28 -1.06
N PHE A 142 -1.02 -4.06 -0.20
CA PHE A 142 -2.28 -3.70 0.43
C PHE A 142 -2.24 -4.03 1.91
N THR A 143 -2.92 -3.21 2.71
CA THR A 143 -3.29 -3.58 4.08
C THR A 143 -4.80 -3.50 4.24
N SER A 144 -5.37 -4.36 5.08
CA SER A 144 -6.82 -4.42 5.29
C SER A 144 -7.17 -4.96 6.68
N ASN A 145 -8.36 -4.62 7.19
CA ASN A 145 -8.94 -5.30 8.36
C ASN A 145 -9.73 -6.56 7.96
N PHE A 146 -9.97 -6.75 6.66
CA PHE A 146 -10.74 -7.84 6.07
C PHE A 146 -9.84 -8.79 5.31
N ASN A 147 -10.16 -10.08 5.31
CA ASN A 147 -9.57 -11.00 4.34
C ASN A 147 -10.23 -10.79 2.95
N PHE A 148 -9.78 -11.51 1.92
CA PHE A 148 -10.36 -11.37 0.57
C PHE A 148 -11.85 -11.74 0.48
N GLN A 149 -12.33 -12.72 1.25
CA GLN A 149 -13.74 -13.13 1.25
C GLN A 149 -14.63 -12.06 1.89
N ASP A 150 -14.13 -11.43 2.96
CA ASP A 150 -14.85 -10.36 3.66
C ASP A 150 -14.79 -9.02 2.91
N LEU A 151 -13.94 -8.91 1.88
CA LEU A 151 -13.79 -7.73 1.03
C LEU A 151 -14.68 -7.77 -0.23
N GLU A 152 -15.13 -8.96 -0.66
CA GLU A 152 -16.04 -9.18 -1.80
C GLU A 152 -17.51 -8.87 -1.47
#